data_AF-A0A800FKK9-F1
#
_entry.id   AF-A0A800FKK9-F1
#
_cell.length_a   1.000
_cell.length_b   1.000
_cell.length_c   1.000
_cell.angle_alpha   90.00
_cell.angle_beta   90.00
_cell.angle_gamma   90.00
#
_symmetry.space_group_name_H-M   'P 1'
#
loop_
_entity.id
_entity.type
_entity.pdbx_description
1 polymer ?
#
loop_
_entity_poly.entity_id
_entity_poly.type
_entity_poly.pdbx_seq_one_letter_code
_entity_poly.pdbx_strand_id
1 'polypeptide(L)'
;MKQTSKKRKSGFTMIEIMVVVVIVAILAAIAVPTYVRYVESARASEAKSVIGNIDNAAKMYYQTYGEWPTDVEELENSGQLEVDRSTKRKWVFELQLSDQGGRIIATSTGDMDGGEGRVVEFDRESGDYRGYGTSERES
;
A
#
# COMPACT_ATOMS: atom_id res chain seq x y z
N MET A 1 6.01 68.79 22.16
CA MET A 1 5.68 68.30 20.81
C MET A 1 6.18 66.86 20.69
N LYS A 2 5.32 65.87 20.43
CA LYS A 2 5.69 64.45 20.39
C LYS A 2 5.81 64.01 18.93
N GLN A 3 7.04 63.79 18.45
CA GLN A 3 7.32 63.29 17.10
C GLN A 3 7.00 61.79 17.04
N THR A 4 5.93 61.42 16.35
CA THR A 4 5.59 60.00 16.12
C THR A 4 6.35 59.47 14.91
N SER A 5 7.34 58.62 15.15
CA SER A 5 8.07 57.86 14.12
C SER A 5 7.10 56.99 13.32
N LYS A 6 6.94 57.29 12.02
CA LYS A 6 6.16 56.48 11.08
C LYS A 6 7.00 55.26 10.69
N LYS A 7 6.78 54.11 11.35
CA LYS A 7 7.36 52.83 10.92
C LYS A 7 6.98 52.59 9.45
N ARG A 8 7.97 52.55 8.55
CA ARG A 8 7.75 52.14 7.16
C ARG A 8 7.28 50.68 7.17
N LYS A 9 6.06 50.43 6.73
CA LYS A 9 5.60 49.07 6.46
C LYS A 9 6.32 48.59 5.20
N SER A 10 7.26 47.65 5.34
CA SER A 10 7.80 46.91 4.20
C SER A 10 6.74 45.91 3.74
N GLY A 11 6.23 46.07 2.53
CA GLY A 11 5.39 45.09 1.87
C GLY A 11 6.23 44.18 0.98
N PHE A 12 5.77 42.94 0.78
CA PHE A 12 6.33 42.03 -0.22
C PHE A 12 6.18 42.60 -1.62
N THR A 13 7.19 42.38 -2.46
CA THR A 13 7.16 42.73 -3.88
C THR A 13 6.50 41.63 -4.70
N MET A 14 5.93 41.98 -5.85
CA MET A 14 5.36 40.98 -6.76
C MET A 14 6.43 40.00 -7.27
N ILE A 15 7.66 40.49 -7.50
CA ILE A 15 8.76 39.67 -7.98
C ILE A 15 9.20 38.61 -6.95
N GLU A 16 9.18 38.93 -5.65
CA GLU A 16 9.45 37.95 -4.59
C GLU A 16 8.44 36.80 -4.63
N ILE A 17 7.15 37.11 -4.79
CA ILE A 17 6.11 36.08 -4.89
C ILE A 17 6.27 35.25 -6.17
N MET A 18 6.62 35.87 -7.30
CA MET A 18 6.87 35.14 -8.56
C MET A 18 8.01 34.12 -8.44
N VAL A 19 9.16 34.53 -7.89
CA VAL A 19 10.31 33.63 -7.72
C VAL A 19 9.96 32.48 -6.78
N VAL A 20 9.25 32.75 -5.69
CA VAL A 20 8.79 31.71 -4.75
C VAL A 20 7.88 30.69 -5.43
N VAL A 21 6.90 31.14 -6.21
CA VAL A 21 5.98 30.24 -6.93
C VAL A 21 6.73 29.38 -7.95
N VAL A 22 7.71 29.95 -8.67
CA VAL A 22 8.55 29.20 -9.62
C VAL A 22 9.33 28.09 -8.90
N ILE A 23 9.95 28.38 -7.75
CA ILE A 23 10.70 27.39 -6.99
C ILE A 23 9.76 26.28 -6.48
N VAL A 24 8.60 26.63 -5.92
CA VAL A 24 7.60 25.65 -5.44
C VAL A 24 7.10 24.77 -6.59
N ALA A 25 6.89 25.32 -7.79
CA ALA A 25 6.47 24.55 -8.96
C ALA A 25 7.50 23.49 -9.37
N ILE A 26 8.80 23.83 -9.37
CA ILE A 26 9.88 22.87 -9.68
C ILE A 26 9.94 21.76 -8.62
N LEU A 27 9.86 22.12 -7.35
CA LEU A 27 9.86 21.13 -6.26
C LEU A 27 8.65 20.19 -6.35
N ALA A 28 7.46 20.73 -6.60
CA ALA A 28 6.24 19.94 -6.74
C ALA A 28 6.32 18.95 -7.91
N ALA A 29 6.92 19.35 -9.04
CA ALA A 29 7.06 18.50 -10.22
C ALA A 29 7.86 17.21 -9.94
N ILE A 30 8.84 17.25 -9.04
CA ILE A 30 9.66 16.09 -8.65
C ILE A 30 9.02 15.35 -7.47
N ALA A 31 8.50 16.10 -6.49
CA ALA A 31 7.99 15.54 -5.24
C ALA A 31 6.71 14.73 -5.44
N VAL A 32 5.76 15.20 -6.27
CA VAL A 32 4.47 14.53 -6.49
C VAL A 32 4.62 13.11 -7.06
N PRO A 33 5.31 12.86 -8.19
CA PRO A 33 5.44 11.50 -8.72
C PRO A 33 6.22 10.59 -7.76
N THR A 34 7.22 11.12 -7.06
CA THR A 34 7.99 10.36 -6.07
C THR A 34 7.11 9.95 -4.88
N TYR A 35 6.28 10.86 -4.40
CA TYR A 35 5.34 10.60 -3.31
C TYR A 35 4.30 9.55 -3.71
N VAL A 36 3.72 9.63 -4.92
CA VAL A 36 2.77 8.62 -5.41
C VAL A 36 3.41 7.23 -5.41
N ARG A 37 4.61 7.07 -6.00
CA ARG A 37 5.31 5.78 -6.01
C ARG A 37 5.64 5.24 -4.61
N TYR A 38 5.97 6.13 -3.67
CA TYR A 38 6.21 5.76 -2.28
C TYR A 38 4.94 5.19 -1.64
N VAL A 39 3.81 5.87 -1.81
CA VAL A 39 2.52 5.41 -1.28
C VAL A 39 2.09 4.10 -1.95
N GLU A 40 2.32 3.93 -3.26
CA GLU A 40 2.04 2.68 -3.97
C GLU A 40 2.85 1.51 -3.39
N SER A 41 4.16 1.72 -3.21
CA SER A 41 5.06 0.74 -2.58
C SER A 41 4.63 0.39 -1.16
N ALA A 42 4.20 1.38 -0.37
CA ALA A 42 3.72 1.17 0.99
C ALA A 42 2.44 0.31 1.02
N ARG A 43 1.49 0.56 0.12
CA ARG A 43 0.26 -0.23 -0.02
C ARG A 43 0.56 -1.66 -0.47
N ALA A 44 1.48 -1.84 -1.41
CA ALA A 44 1.93 -3.17 -1.81
C ALA A 44 2.58 -3.91 -0.63
N SER A 45 3.39 -3.22 0.18
CA SER A 45 3.98 -3.80 1.40
C SER A 45 2.92 -4.18 2.44
N GLU A 46 1.85 -3.41 2.59
CA GLU A 46 0.68 -3.75 3.43
C GLU A 46 0.08 -5.09 2.97
N ALA A 47 -0.21 -5.23 1.68
CA ALA A 47 -0.73 -6.48 1.12
C ALA A 47 0.22 -7.67 1.33
N LYS A 48 1.52 -7.50 1.04
CA LYS A 48 2.53 -8.55 1.23
C LYS A 48 2.62 -9.01 2.69
N SER A 49 2.53 -8.08 3.64
CA SER A 49 2.54 -8.42 5.07
C SER A 49 1.33 -9.29 5.43
N VAL A 50 0.14 -8.95 4.93
CA VAL A 50 -1.08 -9.71 5.21
C VAL A 50 -1.05 -11.07 4.52
N ILE A 51 -0.56 -11.14 3.27
CA ILE A 51 -0.35 -12.41 2.57
C ILE A 51 0.58 -13.34 3.36
N GLY A 52 1.68 -12.81 3.90
CA GLY A 52 2.58 -13.60 4.75
C GLY A 52 1.89 -14.15 6.00
N ASN A 53 1.01 -13.37 6.62
CA ASN A 53 0.20 -13.83 7.75
C ASN A 53 -0.80 -14.91 7.32
N ILE A 54 -1.46 -14.75 6.17
CA ILE A 54 -2.37 -15.74 5.59
C ILE A 54 -1.64 -17.05 5.30
N ASP A 55 -0.45 -17.03 4.67
CA ASP A 55 0.31 -18.25 4.38
C ASP A 55 0.70 -19.00 5.66
N ASN A 56 1.14 -18.28 6.70
CA ASN A 56 1.45 -18.89 7.99
C ASN A 56 0.21 -19.49 8.65
N ALA A 57 -0.91 -18.76 8.66
CA ALA A 57 -2.18 -19.26 9.20
C ALA A 57 -2.69 -20.48 8.42
N ALA A 58 -2.56 -20.48 7.09
CA ALA A 58 -2.92 -21.62 6.25
C ALA A 58 -2.08 -22.86 6.53
N LYS A 59 -0.78 -22.71 6.79
CA LYS A 59 0.09 -23.81 7.23
C LYS A 59 -0.35 -24.37 8.57
N MET A 60 -0.71 -23.50 9.53
CA MET A 60 -1.25 -23.93 10.83
C MET A 60 -2.60 -24.64 10.70
N TYR A 61 -3.46 -24.15 9.82
CA TYR A 61 -4.75 -24.77 9.50
C TYR A 61 -4.56 -26.18 8.96
N TYR A 62 -3.69 -26.35 7.97
CA TYR A 62 -3.34 -27.66 7.42
C TYR A 62 -2.79 -28.62 8.47
N GLN A 63 -1.92 -28.14 9.37
CA GLN A 63 -1.41 -28.97 10.48
C GLN A 63 -2.50 -29.42 11.45
N THR A 64 -3.59 -28.66 11.58
CA THR A 64 -4.68 -28.93 12.52
C THR A 64 -5.75 -29.84 11.91
N TYR A 65 -6.13 -29.57 10.66
CA TYR A 65 -7.28 -30.20 10.00
C TYR A 65 -6.90 -31.18 8.89
N GLY A 66 -5.65 -31.16 8.42
CA GLY A 66 -5.15 -32.04 7.35
C GLY A 66 -5.59 -31.63 5.94
N GLU A 67 -6.23 -30.47 5.80
CA GLU A 67 -6.65 -29.89 4.52
C GLU A 67 -6.29 -28.40 4.47
N TRP A 68 -6.16 -27.85 3.26
CA TRP A 68 -5.88 -26.43 3.08
C TRP A 68 -7.16 -25.60 3.19
N PRO A 69 -7.10 -24.40 3.81
CA PRO A 69 -8.25 -23.52 3.83
C PRO A 69 -8.57 -23.03 2.41
N THR A 70 -9.85 -22.85 2.14
CA THR A 70 -10.37 -22.40 0.85
C THR A 70 -10.45 -20.88 0.74
N ASP A 71 -10.56 -20.18 1.86
CA ASP A 71 -10.61 -18.72 1.93
C ASP A 71 -10.09 -18.17 3.27
N VAL A 72 -10.09 -16.83 3.39
CA VAL A 72 -9.67 -16.13 4.62
C VAL A 72 -10.70 -16.26 5.74
N GLU A 73 -11.99 -16.39 5.42
CA GLU A 73 -13.04 -16.49 6.45
C GLU A 73 -12.89 -17.80 7.24
N GLU A 74 -12.53 -18.89 6.58
CA GLU A 74 -12.22 -20.17 7.21
C GLU A 74 -11.07 -20.05 8.22
N LEU A 75 -10.01 -19.30 7.87
CA LEU A 75 -8.89 -19.00 8.77
C LEU A 75 -9.28 -18.13 9.96
N GLU A 76 -10.19 -17.17 9.76
CA GLU A 76 -10.71 -16.33 10.86
C GLU A 76 -11.63 -17.13 11.80
N ASN A 77 -12.52 -17.95 11.24
CA ASN A 77 -13.48 -18.75 12.00
C ASN A 77 -12.82 -19.85 12.84
N SER A 78 -11.71 -20.38 12.35
CA SER A 78 -10.91 -21.38 13.06
C SER A 78 -9.99 -20.75 14.13
N GLY A 79 -9.80 -19.43 14.09
CA GLY A 79 -9.02 -18.65 15.06
C GLY A 79 -7.52 -18.58 14.75
N GLN A 80 -7.09 -19.02 13.58
CA GLN A 80 -5.70 -18.99 13.12
C GLN A 80 -5.28 -17.61 12.60
N LEU A 81 -6.24 -16.76 12.21
CA LEU A 81 -5.98 -15.46 11.61
C LEU A 81 -6.99 -14.42 12.11
N GLU A 82 -6.54 -13.17 12.21
CA GLU A 82 -7.43 -12.02 12.32
C GLU A 82 -6.95 -10.97 11.32
N VAL A 83 -7.83 -10.59 10.38
CA VAL A 83 -7.54 -9.52 9.42
C VAL A 83 -8.35 -8.29 9.79
N ASP A 84 -7.63 -7.19 10.03
CA ASP A 84 -8.24 -5.90 10.35
C ASP A 84 -9.32 -5.50 9.35
N ARG A 85 -10.43 -4.95 9.84
CA ARG A 85 -11.54 -4.49 9.01
C ARG A 85 -11.12 -3.46 7.96
N SER A 86 -10.16 -2.60 8.26
CA SER A 86 -9.62 -1.64 7.29
C SER A 86 -8.90 -2.33 6.14
N THR A 87 -8.19 -3.42 6.42
CA THR A 87 -7.49 -4.21 5.41
C THR A 87 -8.48 -4.93 4.53
N LYS A 88 -9.50 -5.59 5.11
CA LYS A 88 -10.58 -6.27 4.35
C LYS A 88 -11.39 -5.33 3.48
N ARG A 89 -11.49 -4.05 3.85
CA ARG A 89 -12.10 -3.04 2.97
C ARG A 89 -11.26 -2.73 1.75
N LYS A 90 -9.94 -2.62 1.92
CA LYS A 90 -9.01 -2.25 0.83
C LYS A 90 -8.62 -3.43 -0.05
N TRP A 91 -8.61 -4.65 0.49
CA TRP A 91 -8.05 -5.84 -0.14
C TRP A 91 -8.99 -7.03 0.00
N VAL A 92 -9.22 -7.70 -1.12
CA VAL A 92 -9.81 -9.04 -1.20
C VAL A 92 -8.69 -10.04 -1.39
N PHE A 93 -8.73 -11.14 -0.65
CA PHE A 93 -7.71 -12.20 -0.72
C PHE A 93 -8.33 -13.48 -1.25
N GLU A 94 -7.72 -14.05 -2.29
CA GLU A 94 -8.08 -15.33 -2.88
C GLU A 94 -6.97 -16.35 -2.61
N LEU A 95 -7.37 -17.53 -2.15
CA LEU A 95 -6.46 -18.61 -1.78
C LEU A 95 -6.58 -19.75 -2.80
N GLN A 96 -5.47 -20.10 -3.42
CA GLN A 96 -5.38 -21.26 -4.31
C GLN A 96 -4.27 -22.16 -3.77
N LEU A 97 -4.56 -22.91 -2.71
CA LEU A 97 -3.58 -23.67 -1.94
C LEU A 97 -3.66 -25.17 -2.23
N SER A 98 -2.52 -25.84 -2.27
CA SER A 98 -2.41 -27.29 -2.43
C SER A 98 -1.13 -27.83 -1.79
N ASP A 99 -1.00 -29.15 -1.71
CA ASP A 99 0.21 -29.80 -1.20
C ASP A 99 1.43 -29.59 -2.09
N GLN A 100 1.22 -29.30 -3.37
CA GLN A 100 2.30 -29.03 -4.32
C GLN A 100 2.72 -27.55 -4.30
N GLY A 101 1.96 -26.67 -3.65
CA GLY A 101 2.27 -25.25 -3.58
C GLY A 101 1.02 -24.39 -3.56
N GLY A 102 0.95 -23.43 -4.48
CA GLY A 102 -0.21 -22.58 -4.66
C GLY A 102 0.07 -21.09 -4.61
N ARG A 103 -1.00 -20.31 -4.67
CA ARG A 103 -0.94 -18.86 -4.78
C ARG A 103 -1.88 -18.19 -3.78
N ILE A 104 -1.46 -17.04 -3.29
CA ILE A 104 -2.31 -16.12 -2.53
C ILE A 104 -2.34 -14.81 -3.30
N ILE A 105 -3.53 -14.39 -3.69
CA ILE A 105 -3.75 -13.23 -4.55
C ILE A 105 -4.48 -12.17 -3.73
N ALA A 106 -3.91 -10.99 -3.63
CA ALA A 106 -4.56 -9.83 -3.03
C ALA A 106 -4.97 -8.84 -4.13
N THR A 107 -6.26 -8.53 -4.23
CA THR A 107 -6.81 -7.59 -5.20
C THR A 107 -7.37 -6.37 -4.48
N SER A 108 -6.94 -5.17 -4.87
CA SER A 108 -7.44 -3.94 -4.27
C SER A 108 -8.88 -3.63 -4.68
N THR A 109 -9.65 -3.08 -3.75
CA THR A 109 -11.04 -2.65 -3.97
C THR A 109 -11.12 -1.16 -4.33
N GLY A 110 -12.32 -0.69 -4.66
CA GLY A 110 -12.61 0.74 -4.83
C GLY A 110 -12.41 1.59 -3.57
N ASP A 111 -12.36 0.99 -2.38
CA ASP A 111 -12.09 1.71 -1.12
C ASP A 111 -10.59 2.00 -0.91
N MET A 112 -9.71 1.44 -1.74
CA MET A 112 -8.29 1.74 -1.68
C MET A 112 -7.96 3.00 -2.50
N ASP A 113 -7.46 4.05 -1.84
CA ASP A 113 -6.99 5.30 -2.46
C ASP A 113 -5.94 5.15 -3.59
N GLY A 114 -5.37 3.94 -3.79
CA GLY A 114 -4.41 3.65 -4.86
C GLY A 114 -5.01 3.10 -6.15
N GLY A 115 -6.34 3.06 -6.23
CA GLY A 115 -7.10 2.53 -7.35
C GLY A 115 -7.49 1.07 -7.15
N GLU A 116 -8.65 0.72 -7.72
CA GLU A 116 -9.19 -0.64 -7.71
C GLU A 116 -8.44 -1.55 -8.69
N GLY A 117 -8.44 -2.86 -8.42
CA GLY A 117 -7.91 -3.88 -9.32
C GLY A 117 -6.38 -4.00 -9.34
N ARG A 118 -5.67 -3.42 -8.36
CA ARG A 118 -4.23 -3.67 -8.16
C ARG A 118 -4.06 -5.06 -7.56
N VAL A 119 -3.21 -5.87 -8.17
CA VAL A 119 -3.01 -7.28 -7.77
C VAL A 119 -1.62 -7.47 -7.19
N VAL A 120 -1.53 -8.07 -6.01
CA VAL A 120 -0.28 -8.60 -5.43
C VAL A 120 -0.44 -10.10 -5.31
N GLU A 121 0.38 -10.85 -6.04
CA GLU A 121 0.36 -12.31 -6.03
C GLU A 121 1.60 -12.83 -5.29
N PHE A 122 1.42 -13.84 -4.44
CA PHE A 122 2.49 -14.59 -3.81
C PHE A 122 2.45 -16.03 -4.31
N ASP A 123 3.54 -16.47 -4.93
CA ASP A 123 3.72 -17.85 -5.37
C ASP A 123 4.46 -18.63 -4.27
N ARG A 124 3.82 -19.67 -3.74
CA ARG A 124 4.35 -20.47 -2.63
C ARG A 124 5.43 -21.45 -3.05
N GLU A 125 5.49 -21.82 -4.33
CA GLU A 125 6.53 -22.71 -4.86
C GLU A 125 7.85 -21.95 -5.02
N SER A 126 7.80 -20.75 -5.61
CA SER A 126 9.00 -19.94 -5.85
C SER A 126 9.34 -19.01 -4.68
N GLY A 127 8.38 -18.68 -3.82
CA GLY A 127 8.54 -17.73 -2.72
C GLY A 127 8.57 -16.27 -3.19
N ASP A 128 8.20 -16.00 -4.45
CA ASP A 128 8.26 -14.67 -5.04
C ASP A 128 6.93 -13.95 -4.98
N TYR A 129 7.00 -12.63 -4.90
CA TYR A 129 5.86 -11.74 -5.08
C TYR A 129 5.83 -11.15 -6.49
N ARG A 130 4.63 -11.09 -7.08
CA ARG A 130 4.37 -10.55 -8.42
C ARG A 130 3.30 -9.45 -8.41
N GLY A 131 3.31 -8.59 -9.43
CA GLY A 131 2.32 -7.53 -9.65
C GLY A 131 2.61 -6.18 -8.99
N TYR A 132 1.58 -5.60 -8.37
CA TYR A 132 1.59 -4.23 -7.86
C TYR A 132 2.68 -4.00 -6.80
N GLY A 133 3.53 -3.00 -7.03
CA GLY A 133 4.63 -2.66 -6.14
C GLY A 133 5.68 -3.76 -5.97
N THR A 134 5.75 -4.73 -6.88
CA THR A 134 6.93 -5.59 -7.05
C THR A 134 7.83 -4.96 -8.10
N SER A 135 9.14 -5.05 -7.87
CA SER A 135 10.12 -4.77 -8.91
C SER A 135 10.25 -5.99 -9.80
N GLU A 136 9.16 -6.48 -10.37
CA GLU A 136 9.31 -7.38 -11.50
C GLU A 136 9.98 -6.56 -12.59
N ARG A 137 11.23 -6.94 -12.89
CA ARG A 137 11.99 -6.37 -13.99
C ARG A 137 11.16 -6.62 -15.23
N GLU A 138 10.57 -5.56 -15.78
CA GLU A 138 10.27 -5.49 -17.20
C GLU A 138 11.56 -5.94 -17.91
N SER A 139 11.57 -7.17 -18.37
CA SER A 139 12.67 -7.80 -19.11
C SER A 139 12.21 -7.97 -20.54
#